data_AF-A0A962HS38-F1
#
_entry.id   AF-A0A962HS38-F1
#
_cell.length_a   1.000
_cell.length_b   1.000
_cell.length_c   1.000
_cell.angle_alpha   90.00
_cell.angle_beta   90.00
_cell.angle_gamma   90.00
#
_symmetry.space_group_name_H-M   'P 1'
#
loop_
_entity.id
_entity.type
_entity.pdbx_description
1 polymer ?
#
loop_
_entity_poly.entity_id
_entity_poly.type
_entity_poly.pdbx_seq_one_letter_code
_entity_poly.pdbx_strand_id
1 'polypeptide(L)'
;MITSSRTNSLVLKILVSGGLAYVAIAAPARAADTPATGTVLQEVTVTASKRGEESAQDLPEAIQAISGAQLQSKGAVEFSDF
;
A
#
# COMPACT_ATOMS: atom_id res chain seq x y z
N MET A 1 40.71 -29.99 -9.28
CA MET A 1 40.27 -31.23 -8.60
C MET A 1 39.92 -30.82 -7.16
N ILE A 2 38.62 -30.58 -6.87
CA ILE A 2 37.79 -31.42 -5.97
C ILE A 2 38.38 -31.37 -4.53
N THR A 3 37.79 -30.83 -3.47
CA THR A 3 36.39 -30.77 -3.00
C THR A 3 36.37 -29.81 -1.78
N SER A 4 35.35 -28.97 -1.54
CA SER A 4 34.31 -29.14 -0.50
C SER A 4 34.86 -29.47 0.91
N SER A 5 34.41 -28.93 2.03
CA SER A 5 33.20 -28.20 2.40
C SER A 5 33.27 -28.00 3.92
N ARG A 6 32.50 -27.03 4.43
CA ARG A 6 31.85 -27.04 5.76
C ARG A 6 32.84 -26.99 6.95
N THR A 7 32.65 -26.21 8.00
CA THR A 7 31.40 -25.97 8.70
C THR A 7 31.64 -24.78 9.63
N ASN A 8 30.75 -23.80 9.52
CA ASN A 8 30.35 -22.87 10.56
C ASN A 8 30.24 -23.56 11.94
N SER A 9 30.99 -23.12 12.95
CA SER A 9 30.66 -23.36 14.35
C SER A 9 31.53 -22.53 15.30
N LEU A 10 30.94 -22.18 16.45
CA LEU A 10 31.51 -21.53 17.63
C LEU A 10 31.71 -20.02 17.45
N VAL A 11 30.64 -19.21 17.46
CA VAL A 11 29.86 -18.85 18.66
C VAL A 11 30.75 -18.66 19.89
N LEU A 12 30.65 -17.46 20.46
CA LEU A 12 30.92 -17.14 21.86
C LEU A 12 32.39 -16.93 22.26
N LYS A 13 32.88 -15.71 22.04
CA LYS A 13 33.77 -15.06 23.00
C LYS A 13 33.24 -13.67 23.31
N ILE A 14 32.19 -13.67 24.14
CA ILE A 14 31.81 -12.55 24.99
C ILE A 14 33.06 -12.18 25.79
N LEU A 15 33.58 -10.97 25.58
CA LEU A 15 34.53 -10.37 26.51
C LEU A 15 34.04 -8.96 26.84
N VAL A 16 33.27 -8.92 27.91
CA VAL A 16 32.89 -7.72 28.67
C VAL A 16 34.16 -7.10 29.26
N SER A 17 34.48 -5.86 28.88
CA SER A 17 35.17 -4.91 29.77
C SER A 17 35.20 -3.51 29.14
N GLY A 18 34.84 -2.49 29.91
CA GLY A 18 35.04 -1.08 29.54
C GLY A 18 33.74 -0.35 29.21
N GLY A 19 32.97 -0.03 30.25
CA GLY A 19 31.78 0.81 30.16
C GLY A 19 32.11 2.21 29.61
N LEU A 20 31.71 2.45 28.38
CA LEU A 20 31.30 3.77 27.90
C LEU A 20 29.80 3.64 27.60
N ALA A 21 29.00 4.13 28.54
CA ALA A 21 27.56 4.23 28.40
C ALA A 21 27.23 5.16 27.23
N TYR A 22 27.14 4.61 26.02
CA TYR A 22 26.38 5.23 24.95
C TYR A 22 24.90 5.12 25.35
N VAL A 23 24.40 6.15 26.04
CA VAL A 23 22.97 6.44 26.02
C VAL A 23 22.66 6.78 24.56
N ALA A 24 22.27 5.76 23.80
CA ALA A 24 21.57 5.95 22.55
C ALA A 24 20.28 6.69 22.92
N ILE A 25 20.30 8.01 22.76
CA ILE A 25 19.10 8.83 22.86
C ILE A 25 18.22 8.31 21.73
N ALA A 26 17.24 7.47 22.08
CA ALA A 26 16.24 6.98 21.16
C ALA A 26 15.43 8.20 20.71
N ALA A 27 15.89 8.87 19.64
CA ALA A 27 15.06 9.82 18.93
C ALA A 27 13.79 9.06 18.53
N PRO A 28 12.59 9.59 18.80
CA PRO A 28 11.37 8.94 18.35
C PRO A 28 11.47 8.87 16.83
N ALA A 29 11.59 7.66 16.29
CA ALA A 29 11.41 7.41 14.87
C ALA A 29 9.98 7.90 14.57
N ARG A 30 9.88 9.11 14.00
CA ARG A 30 8.66 9.58 13.38
C ARG A 30 8.47 8.65 12.19
N ALA A 31 7.68 7.60 12.38
CA ALA A 31 7.12 6.85 11.27
C ALA A 31 6.56 7.91 10.32
N ALA A 32 7.07 7.96 9.09
CA ALA A 32 6.50 8.81 8.08
C ALA A 32 5.01 8.46 8.04
N ASP A 33 4.15 9.44 8.31
CA ASP A 33 2.72 9.36 8.06
C ASP A 33 2.56 9.12 6.55
N THR A 34 2.72 7.86 6.16
CA THR A 34 2.25 7.39 4.87
C THR A 34 0.78 7.73 4.91
N PRO A 35 0.29 8.66 4.06
CA PRO A 35 -1.10 9.06 4.11
C PRO A 35 -1.89 7.76 4.03
N ALA A 36 -2.58 7.44 5.12
CA ALA A 36 -3.45 6.29 5.14
C ALA A 36 -4.34 6.50 3.92
N THR A 37 -4.34 5.53 2.99
CA THR A 37 -5.35 5.44 1.95
C THR A 37 -6.65 5.02 2.65
N GLY A 38 -7.06 5.85 3.62
CA GLY A 38 -8.29 5.69 4.35
C GLY A 38 -9.43 5.89 3.38
N THR A 39 -10.54 5.27 3.72
CA THR A 39 -11.85 5.58 3.16
C THR A 39 -12.16 7.07 3.37
N VAL A 40 -11.59 7.92 2.52
CA VAL A 40 -12.04 9.29 2.31
C VAL A 40 -13.40 9.20 1.63
N LEU A 41 -14.35 10.00 2.09
CA LEU A 41 -15.62 10.15 1.39
C LEU A 41 -15.33 10.69 0.00
N GLN A 42 -15.68 9.91 -1.02
CA GLN A 42 -15.49 10.24 -2.43
C GLN A 42 -16.87 10.42 -3.05
N GLU A 43 -17.07 11.57 -3.70
CA GLU A 43 -18.26 11.84 -4.47
C GLU A 43 -18.09 11.33 -5.91
N VAL A 44 -19.15 10.71 -6.45
CA VAL A 44 -19.18 10.22 -7.83
C VAL A 44 -20.16 11.09 -8.60
N THR A 45 -19.63 11.95 -9.47
CA THR A 45 -20.40 12.82 -10.35
C THR A 45 -20.56 12.17 -11.72
N VAL A 46 -21.77 12.20 -12.27
CA VAL A 46 -22.12 11.56 -13.55
C VAL A 46 -22.94 12.50 -14.42
N THR A 47 -23.07 12.16 -15.71
CA THR A 47 -23.87 12.91 -16.69
C THR A 47 -25.07 12.10 -17.21
N ALA A 48 -25.58 11.16 -16.41
CA ALA A 48 -26.60 10.19 -16.80
C ALA A 48 -27.90 10.84 -17.32
N SER A 49 -28.29 11.99 -16.77
CA SER A 49 -29.54 12.68 -17.12
C SER A 49 -29.43 13.62 -18.32
N LYS A 50 -28.22 13.78 -18.91
CA LYS A 50 -27.90 14.73 -19.99
C LYS A 50 -28.18 16.21 -19.64
N ARG A 51 -28.32 16.54 -18.36
CA ARG A 51 -28.53 17.92 -17.87
C ARG A 51 -27.28 18.57 -17.28
N GLY A 52 -26.13 17.92 -17.44
CA GLY A 52 -24.86 18.34 -16.85
C GLY A 52 -24.36 17.32 -15.84
N GLU A 53 -23.49 17.79 -14.96
CA GLU A 53 -22.89 17.03 -13.86
C GLU A 53 -23.86 16.97 -12.67
N GLU A 54 -24.21 15.76 -12.22
CA GLU A 54 -25.08 15.50 -11.06
C GLU A 54 -24.47 14.38 -10.19
N SER A 55 -24.73 14.40 -8.88
CA SER A 55 -24.25 13.36 -7.96
C SER A 55 -24.98 12.05 -8.22
N ALA A 56 -24.24 10.93 -8.27
CA ALA A 56 -24.84 9.62 -8.51
C ALA A 56 -25.82 9.20 -7.38
N GLN A 57 -25.69 9.77 -6.19
CA GLN A 57 -26.55 9.48 -5.03
C GLN A 57 -27.93 10.16 -5.12
N ASP A 58 -28.05 11.21 -5.94
CA ASP A 58 -29.29 11.97 -6.11
C ASP A 58 -30.17 11.44 -7.26
N LEU A 59 -29.61 10.55 -8.10
CA LEU A 59 -30.31 9.96 -9.22
C LEU A 59 -31.21 8.81 -8.77
N PRO A 60 -32.48 8.75 -9.25
CA PRO A 60 -33.39 7.66 -8.90
C PRO A 60 -33.06 6.34 -9.64
N GLU A 61 -32.14 6.38 -10.59
CA GLU A 61 -31.70 5.24 -11.39
C GLU A 61 -30.52 4.52 -10.71
N ALA A 62 -30.45 3.20 -10.88
CA ALA A 62 -29.31 2.43 -10.38
C ALA A 62 -28.07 2.68 -11.25
N ILE A 63 -27.03 3.28 -10.67
CA ILE A 63 -25.77 3.58 -11.36
C ILE A 63 -24.68 2.62 -10.87
N GLN A 64 -23.98 1.97 -11.81
CA GLN A 64 -22.78 1.21 -11.52
C GLN A 64 -21.55 1.96 -12.03
N ALA A 65 -20.61 2.25 -11.12
CA ALA A 65 -19.34 2.87 -11.43
C ALA A 65 -18.22 1.83 -11.33
N ILE A 66 -17.43 1.69 -12.39
CA ILE A 66 -16.27 0.80 -12.43
C ILE A 66 -15.03 1.66 -12.60
N SER A 67 -14.03 1.46 -11.73
CA SER A 67 -12.80 2.23 -11.79
C SER A 67 -11.87 1.74 -12.90
N GLY A 68 -11.01 2.62 -13.40
CA GLY A 68 -9.99 2.24 -14.38
C GLY A 68 -9.07 1.12 -13.86
N ALA A 69 -8.73 1.12 -12.57
CA ALA A 69 -7.94 0.06 -11.96
C ALA A 69 -8.67 -1.30 -11.97
N GLN A 70 -9.99 -1.31 -11.75
CA GLN A 70 -10.79 -2.53 -11.85
C GLN A 70 -10.83 -3.06 -13.29
N LEU A 71 -11.07 -2.19 -14.27
CA LEU A 71 -11.04 -2.57 -15.69
C LEU A 71 -9.68 -3.10 -16.10
N GLN A 72 -8.60 -2.42 -15.71
CA GLN A 72 -7.22 -2.84 -15.99
C GLN A 72 -6.89 -4.19 -15.35
N SER A 73 -7.31 -4.43 -14.11
CA SER A 73 -7.10 -5.71 -13.42
C SER A 73 -7.83 -6.88 -14.08
N LYS A 74 -8.94 -6.59 -14.77
CA LYS A 74 -9.72 -7.57 -15.53
C LYS A 74 -9.18 -7.78 -16.94
N GLY A 75 -8.24 -6.95 -17.40
CA GLY A 75 -7.75 -6.96 -18.78
C GLY A 75 -8.81 -6.53 -19.79
N ALA A 76 -9.79 -5.72 -19.37
CA ALA A 76 -10.83 -5.22 -20.25
C ALA A 76 -10.22 -4.29 -21.30
N VAL A 77 -10.51 -4.57 -22.57
CA VAL A 77 -10.07 -3.75 -23.72
C VAL A 77 -11.28 -3.11 -24.38
N GLU A 78 -12.36 -3.87 -24.49
CA GLU A 78 -13.61 -3.44 -25.09
C GLU A 78 -14.68 -3.22 -24.03
N PHE A 79 -15.68 -2.40 -24.34
CA PHE A 79 -16.80 -2.14 -23.43
C PHE A 79 -17.65 -3.37 -23.14
N SER A 80 -17.64 -4.38 -24.03
CA SER A 80 -18.36 -5.64 -23.85
C SER A 80 -17.73 -6.58 -22.83
N ASP A 81 -16.53 -6.27 -22.33
CA ASP A 81 -15.78 -7.15 -21.43
C ASP A 81 -16.22 -7.03 -19.95
N PHE A 82 -17.18 -6.13 -19.65
CA PHE A 82 -17.69 -5.90 -18.30
C PHE A 82 -19.22 -5.89 -18.23
#